data_AF-A0A3C0WFA2-F1
#
_entry.id   AF-A0A3C0WFA2-F1
#
_cell.length_a   1.000
_cell.length_b   1.000
_cell.length_c   1.000
_cell.angle_alpha   90.00
_cell.angle_beta   90.00
_cell.angle_gamma   90.00
#
_symmetry.space_group_name_H-M   'P 1'
#
loop_
_entity.id
_entity.type
_entity.pdbx_description
1 polymer ?
#
loop_
_entity_poly.entity_id
_entity_poly.type
_entity_poly.pdbx_seq_one_letter_code
_entity_poly.pdbx_strand_id
1 'polypeptide(L)'
;MKWKVNRWCLFSPIAVLLVSQLAMANPVKSVQSLIRERCISCHSAADPSGDVNLQLMRSGRQMRASADLIDRMINAISDSTMPPEDAESLDDDTRQRFVAALKEVLRQADLDGNPTRSGVARLNRFQYNNTVKDLFQLNREVFALPEKLMTRLSPYLQSDDGKVPEAVQVASLSLTPAPGLQGINPFPKDSRAEHGFDNQADKLTLSPLLLDAFLRLSLSIVNSPEFNEQTVGVWANLFAEPDNAEAIDEQLQLRLSHFLPRAFRASVDQDTVSRYIAYAKSRIEVGESFTQSMKLTVSAILSSPRFFYRVVSGHADDVQYEIASNLSYTLWGSCPDDELLALAEAGSLSDTRVLNQTISRMMADPKIERFLDSFPVQWMQLENLLAVTPDPAVNRYFSIDSQNPATLQMVIEPLLLFDTVFLENRPVGEFLAP
;
A
#
# COMPACT_ATOMS: atom_id res chain seq x y z
N MET A 1 -32.95 -44.18 44.78
CA MET A 1 -32.39 -45.49 45.15
C MET A 1 -30.87 -45.43 44.98
N LYS A 2 -30.12 -45.71 46.04
CA LYS A 2 -28.65 -45.88 46.04
C LYS A 2 -28.27 -47.20 45.33
N TRP A 3 -26.97 -47.52 45.36
CA TRP A 3 -26.28 -48.81 45.09
C TRP A 3 -25.55 -48.83 43.75
N LYS A 4 -24.28 -49.27 43.64
CA LYS A 4 -23.13 -49.43 44.57
C LYS A 4 -21.97 -49.81 43.66
N VAL A 5 -20.78 -49.32 43.99
CA VAL A 5 -19.49 -49.62 43.34
C VAL A 5 -18.96 -51.00 43.77
N ASN A 6 -18.27 -51.71 42.86
CA ASN A 6 -17.10 -52.58 43.10
C ASN A 6 -16.56 -53.06 41.74
N ARG A 7 -15.28 -53.38 41.50
CA ARG A 7 -13.95 -53.04 42.02
C ARG A 7 -12.99 -53.79 41.06
N TRP A 8 -12.01 -53.07 40.53
CA TRP A 8 -10.62 -53.50 40.30
C TRP A 8 -10.31 -54.54 39.20
N CYS A 9 -9.68 -54.07 38.12
CA CYS A 9 -8.48 -54.70 37.57
C CYS A 9 -7.42 -53.62 37.31
N LEU A 10 -6.24 -53.85 37.91
CA LEU A 10 -5.03 -53.07 37.75
C LEU A 10 -4.45 -53.23 36.34
N PHE A 11 -4.20 -52.15 35.63
CA PHE A 11 -3.04 -51.96 34.76
C PHE A 11 -2.84 -50.45 34.56
N SER A 12 -1.72 -49.92 35.05
CA SER A 12 -1.21 -48.58 34.79
C SER A 12 -0.29 -48.63 33.55
N PRO A 13 0.22 -47.50 33.02
CA PRO A 13 -0.37 -46.72 31.96
C PRO A 13 0.52 -46.71 30.71
N ILE A 14 -0.04 -46.70 29.50
CA ILE A 14 0.72 -46.29 28.31
C ILE A 14 0.02 -45.08 27.72
N ALA A 15 0.73 -43.96 27.86
CA ALA A 15 0.46 -42.70 27.24
C ALA A 15 0.26 -42.83 25.73
N VAL A 16 -0.82 -42.26 25.22
CA VAL A 16 -0.84 -41.69 23.88
C VAL A 16 -1.51 -40.32 23.97
N LEU A 17 -0.75 -39.37 24.53
CA LEU A 17 -0.84 -37.97 24.11
C LEU A 17 -0.32 -37.93 22.68
N LEU A 18 -1.21 -38.06 21.69
CA LEU A 18 -0.92 -37.69 20.31
C LEU A 18 -0.97 -36.16 20.23
N VAL A 19 0.01 -35.52 20.88
CA VAL A 19 0.46 -34.20 20.49
C VAL A 19 1.15 -34.43 19.16
N SER A 20 0.50 -34.02 18.08
CA SER A 20 1.12 -33.82 16.79
C SER A 20 2.17 -32.70 16.93
N GLN A 21 3.32 -33.06 17.49
CA GLN A 21 4.57 -32.35 17.26
C GLN A 21 4.91 -32.55 15.79
N LEU A 22 4.39 -31.68 14.93
CA LEU A 22 5.15 -31.27 13.76
C LEU A 22 6.45 -30.72 14.32
N ALA A 23 7.50 -31.54 14.26
CA ALA A 23 8.85 -31.09 14.50
C ALA A 23 9.02 -29.76 13.75
N MET A 24 9.36 -28.69 14.46
CA MET A 24 9.79 -27.45 13.83
C MET A 24 11.03 -27.80 13.01
N ALA A 25 10.82 -28.14 11.74
CA ALA A 25 11.88 -28.31 10.78
C ALA A 25 12.62 -26.97 10.76
N ASN A 26 13.92 -26.99 11.08
CA ASN A 26 14.74 -25.80 11.06
C ASN A 26 14.63 -25.19 9.65
N PRO A 27 13.98 -24.02 9.48
CA PRO A 27 13.58 -23.51 8.16
C PRO A 27 14.81 -23.29 7.28
N VAL A 28 15.92 -22.84 7.87
CA VAL A 28 17.23 -22.73 7.19
C VAL A 28 17.70 -24.08 6.65
N LYS A 29 17.64 -25.15 7.44
CA LYS A 29 18.09 -26.48 6.99
C LYS A 29 17.22 -27.02 5.86
N SER A 30 15.90 -26.83 5.95
CA SER A 30 14.95 -27.24 4.91
C SER A 30 15.25 -26.52 3.59
N VAL A 31 15.44 -25.20 3.65
CA VAL A 31 15.79 -24.37 2.49
C VAL A 31 17.13 -24.81 1.89
N GLN A 32 18.16 -25.04 2.72
CA GLN A 32 19.48 -25.49 2.27
C GLN A 32 19.48 -26.86 1.60
N SER A 33 18.60 -27.76 2.04
CA SER A 33 18.49 -29.09 1.45
C SER A 33 17.96 -28.98 0.03
N LEU A 34 16.86 -28.24 -0.13
CA LEU A 34 16.19 -28.15 -1.43
C LEU A 34 17.00 -27.34 -2.46
N ILE A 35 17.66 -26.26 -2.04
CA ILE A 35 18.58 -25.51 -2.91
C ILE A 35 19.67 -26.43 -3.47
N ARG A 36 20.26 -27.29 -2.61
CA ARG A 36 21.31 -28.22 -3.02
C ARG A 36 20.81 -29.29 -3.98
N GLU A 37 19.61 -29.80 -3.74
CA GLU A 37 19.05 -30.90 -4.52
C GLU A 37 18.51 -30.44 -5.87
N ARG A 38 17.90 -29.25 -5.93
CA ARG A 38 17.06 -28.84 -7.07
C ARG A 38 17.49 -27.53 -7.76
N CYS A 39 18.39 -26.73 -7.18
CA CYS A 39 18.69 -25.39 -7.72
C CYS A 39 20.16 -25.19 -8.11
N ILE A 40 21.12 -25.82 -7.41
CA ILE A 40 22.56 -25.57 -7.64
C ILE A 40 23.03 -26.03 -9.01
N SER A 41 22.35 -26.99 -9.66
CA SER A 41 22.73 -27.43 -11.02
C SER A 41 22.77 -26.28 -12.03
N CYS A 42 21.87 -25.31 -11.90
CA CYS A 42 21.72 -24.18 -12.82
C CYS A 42 22.05 -22.81 -12.19
N HIS A 43 22.23 -22.74 -10.86
CA HIS A 43 22.56 -21.50 -10.13
C HIS A 43 23.84 -21.67 -9.30
N SER A 44 24.92 -22.06 -9.97
CA SER A 44 26.25 -22.25 -9.37
C SER A 44 27.25 -21.21 -9.86
N ALA A 45 28.45 -21.19 -9.26
CA ALA A 45 29.55 -20.38 -9.78
C ALA A 45 29.99 -20.80 -11.21
N ALA A 46 29.74 -22.06 -11.60
CA ALA A 46 30.11 -22.59 -12.91
C ALA A 46 29.04 -22.32 -13.98
N ASP A 47 27.79 -22.15 -13.55
CA ASP A 47 26.65 -21.86 -14.42
C ASP A 47 25.68 -20.96 -13.62
N PRO A 48 25.85 -19.62 -13.66
CA PRO A 48 25.01 -18.68 -12.93
C PRO A 48 23.82 -18.26 -13.78
N SER A 49 22.84 -19.15 -13.98
CA SER A 49 21.61 -18.78 -14.69
C SER A 49 20.97 -17.56 -14.02
N GLY A 50 20.67 -16.53 -14.81
CA GLY A 50 20.12 -15.27 -14.31
C GLY A 50 21.06 -14.46 -13.40
N ASP A 51 22.38 -14.67 -13.47
CA ASP A 51 23.39 -14.02 -12.62
C ASP A 51 23.19 -14.30 -11.10
N VAL A 52 22.64 -15.48 -10.80
CA VAL A 52 22.35 -15.93 -9.43
C VAL A 52 23.26 -17.10 -9.05
N ASN A 53 24.00 -16.95 -7.94
CA ASN A 53 24.85 -18.00 -7.37
C ASN A 53 24.40 -18.42 -5.97
N LEU A 54 23.68 -19.54 -5.90
CA LEU A 54 23.13 -20.07 -4.65
C LEU A 54 24.15 -20.88 -3.82
N GLN A 55 25.33 -21.19 -4.36
CA GLN A 55 26.38 -21.93 -3.64
C GLN A 55 26.99 -21.15 -2.45
N LEU A 56 26.73 -19.84 -2.40
CA LEU A 56 27.18 -18.96 -1.33
C LEU A 56 26.28 -19.05 -0.07
N MET A 57 25.06 -19.59 -0.18
CA MET A 57 24.08 -19.69 0.91
C MET A 57 24.29 -20.94 1.79
N ARG A 58 25.45 -21.07 2.42
CA ARG A 58 25.85 -22.28 3.17
C ARG A 58 25.42 -22.28 4.64
N SER A 59 24.98 -21.14 5.16
CA SER A 59 24.56 -20.99 6.56
C SER A 59 23.34 -20.09 6.68
N GLY A 60 22.60 -20.22 7.80
CA GLY A 60 21.46 -19.35 8.09
C GLY A 60 21.84 -17.87 8.15
N ARG A 61 23.05 -17.55 8.62
CA ARG A 61 23.57 -16.17 8.62
C ARG A 61 23.73 -15.63 7.19
N GLN A 62 24.30 -16.43 6.28
CA GLN A 62 24.48 -16.03 4.87
C GLN A 62 23.13 -15.88 4.16
N MET A 63 22.20 -16.80 4.43
CA MET A 63 20.84 -16.71 3.90
C MET A 63 20.16 -15.42 4.35
N ARG A 64 20.16 -15.12 5.65
CA ARG A 64 19.57 -13.88 6.18
C ARG A 64 20.29 -12.62 5.69
N ALA A 65 21.60 -12.68 5.45
CA ALA A 65 22.35 -11.59 4.82
C ALA A 65 22.08 -11.45 3.31
N SER A 66 21.45 -12.43 2.67
CA SER A 66 21.04 -12.42 1.26
C SER A 66 19.51 -12.31 1.12
N ALA A 67 18.91 -11.58 2.04
CA ALA A 67 17.51 -11.17 2.09
C ALA A 67 16.85 -10.92 0.72
N ASP A 68 17.39 -10.00 -0.07
CA ASP A 68 16.84 -9.61 -1.39
C ASP A 68 16.85 -10.78 -2.40
N LEU A 69 17.82 -11.69 -2.30
CA LEU A 69 17.88 -12.87 -3.16
C LEU A 69 16.85 -13.91 -2.73
N ILE A 70 16.59 -14.05 -1.42
CA ILE A 70 15.52 -14.92 -0.91
C ILE A 70 14.15 -14.40 -1.35
N ASP A 71 13.91 -13.08 -1.30
CA ASP A 71 12.65 -12.49 -1.79
C ASP A 71 12.43 -12.77 -3.29
N ARG A 72 13.46 -12.56 -4.12
CA ARG A 72 13.43 -12.93 -5.54
C ARG A 72 13.15 -14.42 -5.77
N MET A 73 13.75 -15.30 -4.95
CA MET A 73 13.47 -16.74 -5.03
C MET A 73 12.01 -17.04 -4.69
N ILE A 74 11.45 -16.43 -3.63
CA ILE A 74 10.05 -16.61 -3.24
C ILE A 74 9.13 -16.24 -4.41
N ASN A 75 9.36 -15.09 -5.04
CA ASN A 75 8.54 -14.64 -6.18
C ASN A 75 8.69 -15.60 -7.36
N ALA A 76 9.92 -15.93 -7.76
CA ALA A 76 10.16 -16.82 -8.90
C ALA A 76 9.51 -18.21 -8.74
N ILE A 77 9.58 -18.79 -7.54
CA ILE A 77 9.01 -20.11 -7.24
C ILE A 77 7.48 -20.04 -7.08
N SER A 78 6.96 -18.99 -6.44
CA SER A 78 5.52 -18.81 -6.25
C SER A 78 4.81 -18.59 -7.58
N ASP A 79 5.42 -17.82 -8.48
CA ASP A 79 4.92 -17.51 -9.81
C ASP A 79 5.18 -18.64 -10.82
N SER A 80 5.80 -19.75 -10.37
CA SER A 80 6.14 -20.91 -11.22
C SER A 80 7.04 -20.58 -12.41
N THR A 81 7.80 -19.49 -12.33
CA THR A 81 8.83 -19.14 -13.32
C THR A 81 10.12 -19.96 -13.13
N MET A 82 10.27 -20.56 -11.95
CA MET A 82 11.31 -21.51 -11.62
C MET A 82 10.70 -22.75 -10.95
N PRO A 83 11.15 -23.97 -11.29
CA PRO A 83 12.20 -24.32 -12.26
C PRO A 83 11.79 -24.05 -13.74
N PRO A 84 12.74 -23.88 -14.68
CA PRO A 84 12.42 -23.68 -16.10
C PRO A 84 11.75 -24.91 -16.72
N GLU A 85 11.14 -24.74 -17.90
CA GLU A 85 10.36 -25.79 -18.58
C GLU A 85 11.15 -27.08 -18.88
N ASP A 86 12.47 -26.96 -19.03
CA ASP A 86 13.40 -28.06 -19.30
C ASP A 86 13.98 -28.73 -18.04
N ALA A 87 13.65 -28.22 -16.85
CA ALA A 87 14.07 -28.77 -15.57
C ALA A 87 12.95 -29.58 -14.89
N GLU A 88 13.34 -30.40 -13.91
CA GLU A 88 12.38 -31.19 -13.13
C GLU A 88 11.50 -30.29 -12.26
N SER A 89 10.19 -30.35 -12.45
CA SER A 89 9.22 -29.52 -11.73
C SER A 89 9.15 -29.88 -10.24
N LEU A 90 8.95 -28.87 -9.39
CA LEU A 90 8.59 -29.08 -7.99
C LEU A 90 7.10 -29.43 -7.89
N ASP A 91 6.75 -30.48 -7.13
CA ASP A 91 5.35 -30.73 -6.80
C ASP A 91 4.77 -29.63 -5.91
N ASP A 92 3.45 -29.46 -5.94
CA ASP A 92 2.76 -28.35 -5.28
C ASP A 92 3.01 -28.28 -3.76
N ASP A 93 3.05 -29.44 -3.09
CA ASP A 93 3.25 -29.51 -1.64
C ASP A 93 4.70 -29.15 -1.27
N THR A 94 5.68 -29.66 -2.02
CA THR A 94 7.09 -29.28 -1.85
C THR A 94 7.31 -27.80 -2.14
N ARG A 95 6.69 -27.26 -3.20
CA ARG A 95 6.75 -25.83 -3.56
C ARG A 95 6.19 -24.95 -2.44
N GLN A 96 5.00 -25.26 -1.93
CA GLN A 96 4.38 -24.51 -0.84
C GLN A 96 5.20 -24.57 0.45
N ARG A 97 5.69 -25.76 0.83
CA ARG A 97 6.57 -25.92 2.00
C ARG A 97 7.88 -25.16 1.85
N PHE A 98 8.44 -25.11 0.65
CA PHE A 98 9.67 -24.38 0.38
C PHE A 98 9.47 -22.87 0.47
N VAL A 99 8.42 -22.34 -0.16
CA VAL A 99 8.05 -20.92 -0.06
C VAL A 99 7.78 -20.53 1.38
N ALA A 100 7.07 -21.35 2.15
CA ALA A 100 6.82 -21.10 3.57
C ALA A 100 8.12 -21.04 4.39
N ALA A 101 9.06 -21.96 4.13
CA ALA A 101 10.36 -21.97 4.80
C ALA A 101 11.23 -20.76 4.42
N LEU A 102 11.23 -20.34 3.15
CA LEU A 102 11.92 -19.12 2.69
C LEU A 102 11.33 -17.86 3.35
N LYS A 103 9.99 -17.76 3.42
CA LYS A 103 9.29 -16.67 4.12
C LYS A 103 9.67 -16.60 5.61
N GLU A 104 9.82 -17.74 6.27
CA GLU A 104 10.26 -17.77 7.68
C GLU A 104 11.74 -17.35 7.83
N VAL A 105 12.62 -17.72 6.89
CA VAL A 105 14.01 -17.23 6.89
C VAL A 105 14.04 -15.71 6.66
N LEU A 106 13.19 -15.18 5.78
CA LEU A 106 13.04 -13.75 5.52
C LEU A 106 12.57 -13.00 6.78
N ARG A 107 11.53 -13.53 7.44
CA ARG A 107 11.02 -13.01 8.71
C ARG A 107 12.11 -12.95 9.79
N GLN A 108 12.97 -13.97 9.85
CA GLN A 108 14.12 -13.99 10.76
C GLN A 108 15.21 -12.98 10.36
N ALA A 109 15.38 -12.68 9.07
CA ALA A 109 16.32 -11.65 8.60
C ALA A 109 15.85 -10.24 9.00
N ASP A 110 14.55 -9.97 8.86
CA ASP A 110 13.94 -8.71 9.29
C ASP A 110 14.09 -8.49 10.82
N LEU A 111 13.92 -9.56 11.62
CA LEU A 111 14.15 -9.50 13.07
C LEU A 111 15.63 -9.30 13.47
N ASP A 112 16.57 -9.75 12.65
CA ASP A 112 18.02 -9.58 12.86
C ASP A 112 18.50 -8.17 12.42
N GLY A 113 17.60 -7.27 11.97
CA GLY A 113 17.94 -5.92 11.52
C GLY A 113 18.57 -5.87 10.13
N ASN A 114 18.36 -6.89 9.29
CA ASN A 114 18.67 -6.87 7.86
C ASN A 114 17.36 -6.75 7.07
N PRO A 115 16.78 -5.54 6.98
CA PRO A 115 15.51 -5.34 6.30
C PRO A 115 15.67 -5.69 4.83
N THR A 116 14.82 -6.62 4.40
CA THR A 116 14.76 -7.19 3.05
C THR A 116 14.17 -6.25 2.00
N ARG A 117 13.86 -5.02 2.42
CA ARG A 117 13.08 -4.04 1.66
C ARG A 117 13.77 -2.68 1.69
N SER A 118 15.05 -2.60 1.40
CA SER A 118 15.65 -1.30 1.10
C SER A 118 15.12 -0.84 -0.27
N GLY A 119 14.13 0.04 -0.26
CA GLY A 119 13.43 0.44 -1.46
C GLY A 119 12.83 1.84 -1.31
N VAL A 120 12.96 2.62 -2.38
CA VAL A 120 12.35 3.94 -2.48
C VAL A 120 11.14 3.81 -3.41
N ALA A 121 9.93 3.83 -2.85
CA ALA A 121 8.69 3.74 -3.63
C ALA A 121 8.07 5.12 -3.79
N ARG A 122 7.88 5.59 -5.03
CA ARG A 122 7.17 6.86 -5.28
C ARG A 122 5.68 6.68 -5.02
N LEU A 123 4.99 7.76 -4.67
CA LEU A 123 3.53 7.80 -4.76
C LEU A 123 3.09 7.73 -6.22
N ASN A 124 2.25 6.76 -6.54
CA ASN A 124 1.55 6.75 -7.83
C ASN A 124 0.51 7.89 -7.89
N ARG A 125 -0.10 8.09 -9.06
CA ARG A 125 -1.08 9.16 -9.29
C ARG A 125 -2.29 9.12 -8.35
N PHE A 126 -2.85 7.93 -8.12
CA PHE A 126 -3.99 7.73 -7.23
C PHE A 126 -3.62 8.07 -5.77
N GLN A 127 -2.47 7.58 -5.32
CA GLN A 127 -1.91 7.81 -3.99
C GLN A 127 -1.57 9.28 -3.77
N TYR A 128 -0.95 9.96 -4.74
CA TYR A 128 -0.62 11.37 -4.64
C TYR A 128 -1.88 12.23 -4.44
N ASN A 129 -2.90 11.98 -5.26
CA ASN A 129 -4.18 12.69 -5.14
C ASN A 129 -4.78 12.50 -3.73
N ASN A 130 -4.89 11.26 -3.27
CA ASN A 130 -5.49 10.94 -1.98
C ASN A 130 -4.68 11.52 -0.80
N THR A 131 -3.36 11.46 -0.88
CA THR A 131 -2.47 12.04 0.13
C THR A 131 -2.64 13.56 0.23
N VAL A 132 -2.66 14.27 -0.89
CA VAL A 132 -2.90 15.72 -0.90
C VAL A 132 -4.31 16.03 -0.40
N LYS A 133 -5.33 15.28 -0.83
CA LYS A 133 -6.71 15.42 -0.36
C LYS A 133 -6.81 15.26 1.16
N ASP A 134 -6.19 14.24 1.74
CA ASP A 134 -6.25 13.99 3.18
C ASP A 134 -5.40 14.96 4.01
N LEU A 135 -4.23 15.36 3.51
CA LEU A 135 -3.37 16.32 4.20
C LEU A 135 -4.03 17.69 4.35
N PHE A 136 -4.77 18.12 3.33
CA PHE A 136 -5.46 19.40 3.34
C PHE A 136 -6.94 19.29 3.71
N GLN A 137 -7.44 18.07 3.93
CA GLN A 137 -8.86 17.78 4.12
C GLN A 137 -9.72 18.42 3.02
N LEU A 138 -9.33 18.19 1.75
CA LEU A 138 -10.06 18.72 0.61
C LEU A 138 -11.42 18.03 0.48
N ASN A 139 -12.45 18.83 0.24
CA ASN A 139 -13.80 18.34 -0.03
C ASN A 139 -14.00 17.80 -1.48
N ARG A 140 -12.94 17.74 -2.26
CA ARG A 140 -12.93 17.32 -3.67
C ARG A 140 -11.58 16.71 -4.05
N GLU A 141 -11.50 16.13 -5.24
CA GLU A 141 -10.24 15.62 -5.79
C GLU A 141 -9.29 16.75 -6.20
N VAL A 142 -8.00 16.47 -6.19
CA VAL A 142 -6.97 17.42 -6.65
C VAL A 142 -7.03 17.54 -8.16
N PHE A 143 -7.19 16.41 -8.84
CA PHE A 143 -7.35 16.31 -10.29
C PHE A 143 -8.29 15.14 -10.61
N ALA A 144 -8.75 15.08 -11.87
CA ALA A 144 -9.67 14.03 -12.29
C ALA A 144 -9.00 12.65 -12.25
N LEU A 145 -9.68 11.64 -11.67
CA LEU A 145 -9.15 10.27 -11.47
C LEU A 145 -9.84 9.24 -12.36
N PRO A 146 -9.44 9.07 -13.63
CA PRO A 146 -9.96 8.01 -14.50
C PRO A 146 -9.63 6.59 -13.99
N GLU A 147 -8.65 6.46 -13.08
CA GLU A 147 -8.30 5.19 -12.42
C GLU A 147 -9.43 4.64 -11.55
N LYS A 148 -10.34 5.51 -11.06
CA LYS A 148 -11.51 5.09 -10.29
C LYS A 148 -12.60 4.56 -11.24
N LEU A 149 -12.59 3.25 -11.46
CA LEU A 149 -13.51 2.61 -12.41
C LEU A 149 -14.95 2.50 -11.92
N MET A 150 -15.17 2.47 -10.60
CA MET A 150 -16.50 2.42 -10.00
C MET A 150 -16.65 3.55 -8.98
N THR A 151 -17.77 4.25 -9.04
CA THR A 151 -18.20 5.27 -8.09
C THR A 151 -19.44 4.74 -7.38
N ARG A 152 -19.35 4.62 -6.05
CA ARG A 152 -20.46 4.18 -5.20
C ARG A 152 -21.34 5.38 -4.89
N LEU A 153 -22.61 5.34 -5.30
CA LEU A 153 -23.58 6.42 -5.05
C LEU A 153 -24.34 6.20 -3.74
N SER A 154 -24.25 5.01 -3.16
CA SER A 154 -24.83 4.65 -1.87
C SER A 154 -23.73 4.28 -0.87
N PRO A 155 -23.79 4.74 0.39
CA PRO A 155 -22.71 4.54 1.38
C PRO A 155 -22.77 3.14 2.03
N TYR A 156 -22.90 2.07 1.25
CA TYR A 156 -23.09 0.72 1.78
C TYR A 156 -21.81 0.10 2.39
N LEU A 157 -20.63 0.65 2.10
CA LEU A 157 -19.37 0.21 2.72
C LEU A 157 -19.30 0.47 4.22
N GLN A 158 -20.15 1.37 4.74
CA GLN A 158 -20.21 1.76 6.15
C GLN A 158 -21.44 1.17 6.85
N SER A 159 -22.08 0.17 6.26
CA SER A 159 -23.28 -0.45 6.81
C SER A 159 -22.93 -1.27 8.07
N ASP A 160 -23.67 -1.04 9.16
CA ASP A 160 -23.45 -1.71 10.46
C ASP A 160 -23.67 -3.24 10.39
N ASP A 161 -24.47 -3.67 9.43
CA ASP A 161 -24.83 -5.05 9.16
C ASP A 161 -23.74 -5.83 8.39
N GLY A 162 -22.69 -5.14 7.92
CA GLY A 162 -21.53 -5.77 7.26
C GLY A 162 -21.93 -6.51 5.98
N LYS A 163 -22.94 -6.02 5.27
CA LYS A 163 -23.54 -6.66 4.10
C LYS A 163 -23.80 -5.67 2.99
N VAL A 164 -23.70 -6.15 1.76
CA VAL A 164 -24.14 -5.36 0.61
C VAL A 164 -25.68 -5.41 0.57
N PRO A 165 -26.37 -4.27 0.46
CA PRO A 165 -27.83 -4.24 0.29
C PRO A 165 -28.28 -5.00 -0.97
N GLU A 166 -29.53 -5.48 -0.96
CA GLU A 166 -30.14 -6.19 -2.11
C GLU A 166 -30.09 -5.37 -3.41
N ALA A 167 -30.10 -4.04 -3.31
CA ALA A 167 -29.91 -3.14 -4.43
C ALA A 167 -28.95 -1.99 -4.06
N VAL A 168 -27.99 -1.72 -4.93
CA VAL A 168 -27.04 -0.60 -4.81
C VAL A 168 -27.01 0.24 -6.08
N GLN A 169 -26.66 1.51 -5.93
CA GLN A 169 -26.43 2.41 -7.06
C GLN A 169 -24.94 2.67 -7.21
N VAL A 170 -24.42 2.36 -8.38
CA VAL A 170 -23.02 2.59 -8.77
C VAL A 170 -22.97 3.14 -10.19
N ALA A 171 -21.90 3.87 -10.49
CA ALA A 171 -21.64 4.40 -11.82
C ALA A 171 -20.16 4.27 -12.15
N SER A 172 -19.81 4.19 -13.43
CA SER A 172 -18.43 4.36 -13.87
C SER A 172 -18.28 5.73 -14.50
N LEU A 173 -17.41 6.55 -13.93
CA LEU A 173 -17.10 7.89 -14.43
C LEU A 173 -15.69 7.93 -15.05
N SER A 174 -15.05 6.79 -15.31
CA SER A 174 -13.66 6.73 -15.76
C SER A 174 -13.41 7.42 -17.11
N LEU A 175 -14.41 7.41 -18.01
CA LEU A 175 -14.34 8.09 -19.32
C LEU A 175 -14.62 9.59 -19.23
N THR A 176 -15.35 10.04 -18.22
CA THR A 176 -15.69 11.45 -17.97
C THR A 176 -15.56 11.76 -16.48
N PRO A 177 -14.33 11.67 -15.92
CA PRO A 177 -14.14 11.79 -14.48
C PRO A 177 -14.49 13.20 -14.02
N ALA A 178 -15.03 13.29 -12.80
CA ALA A 178 -15.31 14.58 -12.20
C ALA A 178 -14.03 15.44 -12.18
N PRO A 179 -14.12 16.73 -12.53
CA PRO A 179 -12.96 17.61 -12.45
C PRO A 179 -12.48 17.72 -11.00
N GLY A 180 -11.17 17.82 -10.84
CA GLY A 180 -10.57 18.20 -9.57
C GLY A 180 -10.57 19.72 -9.39
N LEU A 181 -9.59 20.23 -8.64
CA LEU A 181 -9.35 21.66 -8.51
C LEU A 181 -9.09 22.32 -9.87
N GLN A 182 -9.61 23.54 -10.02
CA GLN A 182 -9.45 24.33 -11.24
C GLN A 182 -7.97 24.60 -11.54
N GLY A 183 -7.59 24.42 -12.82
CA GLY A 183 -6.26 24.77 -13.33
C GLY A 183 -5.16 23.75 -13.04
N ILE A 184 -5.52 22.56 -12.54
CA ILE A 184 -4.55 21.52 -12.19
C ILE A 184 -4.39 20.52 -13.33
N ASN A 185 -3.15 20.40 -13.82
CA ASN A 185 -2.75 19.35 -14.75
C ASN A 185 -2.01 18.24 -13.99
N PRO A 186 -2.55 17.02 -13.96
CA PRO A 186 -1.87 15.90 -13.33
C PRO A 186 -0.62 15.49 -14.12
N PHE A 187 0.30 14.81 -13.44
CA PHE A 187 1.37 14.08 -14.11
C PHE A 187 0.82 12.83 -14.83
N PRO A 188 1.55 12.26 -15.81
CA PRO A 188 1.10 11.10 -16.55
C PRO A 188 0.73 9.92 -15.64
N LYS A 189 -0.28 9.13 -16.04
CA LYS A 189 -0.63 7.88 -15.34
C LYS A 189 0.59 6.95 -15.33
N ASP A 190 0.80 6.31 -14.19
CA ASP A 190 1.90 5.36 -13.99
C ASP A 190 1.71 4.11 -14.85
N SER A 191 2.78 3.66 -15.49
CA SER A 191 2.79 2.42 -16.26
C SER A 191 2.72 1.22 -15.32
N ARG A 192 2.00 0.18 -15.75
CA ARG A 192 1.94 -1.10 -15.04
C ARG A 192 2.88 -2.10 -15.70
N ALA A 193 3.43 -3.02 -14.90
CA ALA A 193 3.97 -4.25 -15.46
C ALA A 193 2.80 -5.12 -15.96
N GLU A 194 3.04 -6.00 -16.93
CA GLU A 194 2.02 -6.82 -17.60
C GLU A 194 1.11 -7.60 -16.63
N HIS A 195 1.59 -7.91 -15.42
CA HIS A 195 0.82 -8.57 -14.35
C HIS A 195 0.95 -7.85 -13.00
N GLY A 196 1.26 -6.56 -13.02
CA GLY A 196 1.75 -5.84 -11.84
C GLY A 196 0.86 -4.71 -11.35
N PHE A 197 1.06 -4.36 -10.08
CA PHE A 197 0.53 -3.15 -9.48
C PHE A 197 1.33 -1.91 -9.87
N ASP A 198 0.67 -0.75 -9.91
CA ASP A 198 1.22 0.56 -10.23
C ASP A 198 2.02 1.19 -9.07
N ASN A 199 2.18 0.48 -7.96
CA ASN A 199 2.93 0.91 -6.77
C ASN A 199 4.30 0.21 -6.62
N GLN A 200 4.76 -0.48 -7.66
CA GLN A 200 6.03 -1.21 -7.67
C GLN A 200 7.24 -0.26 -7.73
N ALA A 201 8.14 -0.37 -6.75
CA ALA A 201 9.28 0.53 -6.59
C ALA A 201 10.26 0.51 -7.78
N ASP A 202 10.47 -0.64 -8.41
CA ASP A 202 11.35 -0.81 -9.57
C ASP A 202 10.77 -0.20 -10.87
N LYS A 203 9.46 0.04 -10.92
CA LYS A 203 8.77 0.67 -12.07
C LYS A 203 8.58 2.16 -11.91
N LEU A 204 8.46 2.64 -10.67
CA LEU A 204 8.21 4.04 -10.36
C LEU A 204 9.47 4.91 -10.36
N THR A 205 10.16 4.92 -11.51
CA THR A 205 11.33 5.79 -11.74
C THR A 205 10.91 7.27 -11.84
N LEU A 206 11.83 8.18 -11.51
CA LEU A 206 11.63 9.63 -11.60
C LEU A 206 12.56 10.24 -12.64
N SER A 207 12.01 10.50 -13.83
CA SER A 207 12.73 11.26 -14.86
C SER A 207 12.78 12.75 -14.51
N PRO A 208 13.73 13.52 -15.05
CA PRO A 208 13.76 14.97 -14.88
C PRO A 208 12.47 15.67 -15.32
N LEU A 209 11.82 15.17 -16.39
CA LEU A 209 10.54 15.69 -16.86
C LEU A 209 9.41 15.46 -15.85
N LEU A 210 9.39 14.27 -15.24
CA LEU A 210 8.40 13.95 -14.22
C LEU A 210 8.63 14.78 -12.95
N LEU A 211 9.88 15.03 -12.56
CA LEU A 211 10.20 15.95 -11.46
C LEU A 211 9.70 17.37 -11.76
N ASP A 212 9.95 17.91 -12.96
CA ASP A 212 9.40 19.22 -13.35
C ASP A 212 7.86 19.26 -13.29
N ALA A 213 7.20 18.19 -13.76
CA ALA A 213 5.75 18.06 -13.66
C ALA A 213 5.25 18.10 -12.21
N PHE A 214 5.95 17.43 -11.30
CA PHE A 214 5.63 17.46 -9.87
C PHE A 214 5.82 18.84 -9.24
N LEU A 215 6.92 19.54 -9.57
CA LEU A 215 7.17 20.90 -9.09
C LEU A 215 6.05 21.85 -9.53
N ARG A 216 5.70 21.82 -10.82
CA ARG A 216 4.59 22.62 -11.39
C ARG A 216 3.25 22.26 -10.76
N LEU A 217 3.00 20.97 -10.53
CA LEU A 217 1.78 20.49 -9.88
C LEU A 217 1.67 21.03 -8.44
N SER A 218 2.74 21.00 -7.65
CA SER A 218 2.71 21.51 -6.28
C SER A 218 2.34 23.01 -6.24
N LEU A 219 2.88 23.79 -7.18
CA LEU A 219 2.60 25.22 -7.30
C LEU A 219 1.17 25.47 -7.80
N SER A 220 0.68 24.68 -8.75
CA SER A 220 -0.68 24.84 -9.27
C SER A 220 -1.75 24.47 -8.24
N ILE A 221 -1.50 23.48 -7.37
CA ILE A 221 -2.38 23.11 -6.27
C ILE A 221 -2.62 24.30 -5.35
N VAL A 222 -1.56 24.87 -4.77
CA VAL A 222 -1.70 25.92 -3.74
C VAL A 222 -2.19 27.25 -4.32
N ASN A 223 -1.94 27.49 -5.61
CA ASN A 223 -2.36 28.70 -6.33
C ASN A 223 -3.70 28.54 -7.07
N SER A 224 -4.33 27.37 -7.01
CA SER A 224 -5.68 27.21 -7.55
C SER A 224 -6.63 28.20 -6.86
N PRO A 225 -7.53 28.88 -7.59
CA PRO A 225 -8.52 29.77 -6.96
C PRO A 225 -9.46 29.01 -6.01
N GLU A 226 -9.59 27.70 -6.22
CA GLU A 226 -10.36 26.79 -5.38
C GLU A 226 -9.53 26.21 -4.22
N PHE A 227 -8.27 26.58 -4.04
CA PHE A 227 -7.48 26.22 -2.85
C PHE A 227 -7.56 27.35 -1.82
N ASN A 228 -8.66 27.34 -1.05
CA ASN A 228 -9.08 28.41 -0.15
C ASN A 228 -9.79 27.83 1.09
N GLU A 229 -10.22 28.70 2.01
CA GLU A 229 -10.87 28.31 3.27
C GLU A 229 -12.18 27.52 3.11
N GLN A 230 -12.87 27.63 1.96
CA GLN A 230 -14.11 26.91 1.71
C GLN A 230 -13.88 25.45 1.30
N THR A 231 -12.69 25.13 0.77
CA THR A 231 -12.37 23.80 0.24
C THR A 231 -11.31 23.06 1.04
N VAL A 232 -10.44 23.79 1.74
CA VAL A 232 -9.32 23.27 2.54
C VAL A 232 -9.74 23.20 4.00
N GLY A 233 -10.04 21.99 4.51
CA GLY A 233 -10.50 21.81 5.89
C GLY A 233 -9.47 22.22 6.96
N VAL A 234 -8.17 22.19 6.63
CA VAL A 234 -7.09 22.63 7.54
C VAL A 234 -6.77 24.12 7.47
N TRP A 235 -7.57 24.93 6.76
CA TRP A 235 -7.22 26.32 6.45
C TRP A 235 -6.92 27.17 7.69
N ALA A 236 -7.79 27.14 8.69
CA ALA A 236 -7.63 27.88 9.94
C ALA A 236 -6.32 27.51 10.67
N ASN A 237 -5.94 26.24 10.63
CA ASN A 237 -4.81 25.71 11.37
C ASN A 237 -3.48 25.83 10.60
N LEU A 238 -3.51 26.03 9.28
CA LEU A 238 -2.30 26.02 8.46
C LEU A 238 -2.06 27.34 7.73
N PHE A 239 -3.08 27.91 7.11
CA PHE A 239 -2.94 29.03 6.16
C PHE A 239 -3.46 30.37 6.68
N ALA A 240 -4.43 30.38 7.59
CA ALA A 240 -5.05 31.62 8.07
C ALA A 240 -4.02 32.58 8.69
N GLU A 241 -4.18 33.88 8.41
CA GLU A 241 -3.37 34.93 9.01
C GLU A 241 -3.43 34.85 10.55
N PRO A 242 -2.31 34.99 11.25
CA PRO A 242 -2.31 35.03 12.71
C PRO A 242 -2.89 36.35 13.22
N ASP A 243 -3.67 36.29 14.31
CA ASP A 243 -4.31 37.48 14.90
C ASP A 243 -3.29 38.52 15.42
N ASN A 244 -2.10 38.07 15.81
CA ASN A 244 -1.02 38.92 16.30
C ASN A 244 0.26 38.74 15.46
N ALA A 245 0.74 39.85 14.88
CA ALA A 245 1.98 39.88 14.11
C ALA A 245 3.23 39.50 14.92
N GLU A 246 3.21 39.71 16.25
CA GLU A 246 4.32 39.29 17.12
C GLU A 246 4.36 37.77 17.35
N ALA A 247 3.29 37.05 17.01
CA ALA A 247 3.19 35.60 17.16
C ALA A 247 3.58 34.81 15.89
N ILE A 248 4.04 35.48 14.81
CA ILE A 248 4.36 34.82 13.53
C ILE A 248 5.32 33.64 13.73
N ASP A 249 6.38 33.83 14.49
CA ASP A 249 7.41 32.81 14.72
C ASP A 249 6.85 31.56 15.44
N GLU A 250 6.07 31.78 16.49
CA GLU A 250 5.42 30.72 17.26
C GLU A 250 4.39 29.98 16.40
N GLN A 251 3.64 30.71 15.57
CA GLN A 251 2.66 30.13 14.66
C GLN A 251 3.32 29.31 13.55
N LEU A 252 4.41 29.77 12.96
CA LEU A 252 5.18 28.99 11.99
C LEU A 252 5.69 27.70 12.61
N GLN A 253 6.26 27.76 13.82
CA GLN A 253 6.75 26.59 14.54
C GLN A 253 5.62 25.59 14.82
N LEU A 254 4.52 26.05 15.44
CA LEU A 254 3.39 25.20 15.80
C LEU A 254 2.80 24.48 14.56
N ARG A 255 2.52 25.24 13.50
CA ARG A 255 1.83 24.72 12.31
C ARG A 255 2.71 23.78 11.49
N LEU A 256 3.99 24.11 11.30
CA LEU A 256 4.92 23.27 10.52
C LEU A 256 5.35 22.02 11.30
N SER A 257 5.56 22.10 12.61
CA SER A 257 5.85 20.92 13.44
C SER A 257 4.72 19.89 13.41
N HIS A 258 3.46 20.32 13.33
CA HIS A 258 2.32 19.40 13.20
C HIS A 258 2.15 18.88 11.76
N PHE A 259 2.37 19.73 10.75
CA PHE A 259 2.12 19.36 9.36
C PHE A 259 3.20 18.43 8.77
N LEU A 260 4.47 18.66 9.08
CA LEU A 260 5.60 17.95 8.46
C LEU A 260 5.63 16.44 8.72
N PRO A 261 5.37 15.92 9.94
CA PRO A 261 5.36 14.48 10.18
C PRO A 261 4.34 13.73 9.33
N ARG A 262 3.14 14.31 9.11
CA ARG A 262 2.13 13.75 8.19
C ARG A 262 2.57 13.84 6.74
N ALA A 263 3.08 15.01 6.34
CA ALA A 263 3.49 15.27 4.98
C ALA A 263 4.70 14.41 4.55
N PHE A 264 5.55 13.99 5.49
CA PHE A 264 6.70 13.11 5.24
C PHE A 264 6.50 11.67 5.69
N ARG A 265 5.43 11.37 6.44
CA ARG A 265 5.13 10.04 7.01
C ARG A 265 6.28 9.50 7.88
N ALA A 266 6.97 10.38 8.58
CA ALA A 266 8.18 10.07 9.30
C ALA A 266 8.37 11.03 10.46
N SER A 267 9.24 10.67 11.40
CA SER A 267 9.80 11.64 12.33
C SER A 267 10.55 12.73 11.57
N VAL A 268 10.43 13.97 12.05
CA VAL A 268 11.06 15.14 11.43
C VAL A 268 11.88 15.86 12.49
N ASP A 269 13.19 15.90 12.26
CA ASP A 269 14.13 16.57 13.13
C ASP A 269 13.93 18.10 13.13
N GLN A 270 14.31 18.73 14.24
CA GLN A 270 14.12 20.17 14.44
C GLN A 270 14.88 21.02 13.41
N ASP A 271 16.01 20.55 12.87
CA ASP A 271 16.75 21.26 11.82
C ASP A 271 15.93 21.29 10.52
N THR A 272 15.31 20.17 10.15
CA THR A 272 14.39 20.09 9.01
C THR A 272 13.20 21.01 9.17
N VAL A 273 12.57 21.04 10.35
CA VAL A 273 11.46 21.97 10.64
C VAL A 273 11.94 23.42 10.50
N SER A 274 13.10 23.74 11.10
CA SER A 274 13.68 25.08 11.08
C SER A 274 13.98 25.59 9.67
N ARG A 275 14.37 24.70 8.73
CA ARG A 275 14.58 25.07 7.32
C ARG A 275 13.29 25.54 6.64
N TYR A 276 12.17 24.87 6.87
CA TYR A 276 10.88 25.27 6.31
C TYR A 276 10.33 26.55 6.98
N ILE A 277 10.54 26.72 8.28
CA ILE A 277 10.23 27.96 8.99
C ILE A 277 11.03 29.13 8.41
N ALA A 278 12.34 28.97 8.24
CA ALA A 278 13.20 30.01 7.68
C ALA A 278 12.78 30.40 6.26
N TYR A 279 12.37 29.42 5.44
CA TYR A 279 11.81 29.69 4.12
C TYR A 279 10.53 30.53 4.20
N ALA A 280 9.57 30.14 5.05
CA ALA A 280 8.34 30.91 5.24
C ALA A 280 8.62 32.36 5.69
N LYS A 281 9.50 32.55 6.68
CA LYS A 281 9.90 33.88 7.17
C LYS A 281 10.51 34.73 6.06
N SER A 282 11.41 34.15 5.25
CA SER A 282 12.03 34.87 4.14
C SER A 282 11.02 35.40 3.12
N ARG A 283 9.88 34.72 2.95
CA ARG A 283 8.78 35.18 2.08
C ARG A 283 8.02 36.35 2.71
N ILE A 284 7.75 36.29 4.01
CA ILE A 284 7.12 37.37 4.75
C ILE A 284 8.00 38.63 4.73
N GLU A 285 9.31 38.49 4.92
CA GLU A 285 10.28 39.60 4.92
C GLU A 285 10.33 40.35 3.58
N VAL A 286 10.07 39.68 2.45
CA VAL A 286 9.99 40.31 1.12
C VAL A 286 8.59 40.85 0.80
N GLY A 287 7.68 40.86 1.78
CA GLY A 287 6.36 41.51 1.68
C GLY A 287 5.20 40.60 1.30
N GLU A 288 5.39 39.27 1.26
CA GLU A 288 4.27 38.33 1.08
C GLU A 288 3.41 38.27 2.35
N SER A 289 2.11 38.04 2.18
CA SER A 289 1.22 37.73 3.31
C SER A 289 1.65 36.42 4.00
N PHE A 290 1.22 36.21 5.26
CA PHE A 290 1.48 34.94 5.95
C PHE A 290 0.85 33.79 5.16
N THR A 291 -0.38 33.98 4.69
CA THR A 291 -1.13 33.00 3.90
C THR A 291 -0.36 32.59 2.64
N GLN A 292 0.13 33.56 1.87
CA GLN A 292 0.86 33.29 0.65
C GLN A 292 2.23 32.65 0.94
N SER A 293 2.90 33.09 2.01
CA SER A 293 4.16 32.50 2.47
C SER A 293 3.99 31.03 2.88
N MET A 294 2.90 30.70 3.57
CA MET A 294 2.56 29.32 3.93
C MET A 294 2.20 28.49 2.71
N LYS A 295 1.45 29.03 1.73
CA LYS A 295 1.18 28.36 0.45
C LYS A 295 2.48 28.01 -0.29
N LEU A 296 3.41 28.94 -0.40
CA LEU A 296 4.72 28.70 -1.03
C LEU A 296 5.54 27.66 -0.25
N THR A 297 5.53 27.73 1.08
CA THR A 297 6.22 26.76 1.94
C THR A 297 5.66 25.35 1.77
N VAL A 298 4.33 25.23 1.74
CA VAL A 298 3.64 23.97 1.48
C VAL A 298 3.94 23.45 0.07
N SER A 299 3.98 24.30 -0.96
CA SER A 299 4.40 23.89 -2.30
C SER A 299 5.84 23.34 -2.30
N ALA A 300 6.75 23.96 -1.54
CA ALA A 300 8.11 23.43 -1.35
C ALA A 300 8.14 22.07 -0.62
N ILE A 301 7.24 21.85 0.35
CA ILE A 301 7.08 20.55 1.04
C ILE A 301 6.56 19.50 0.06
N LEU A 302 5.48 19.80 -0.67
CA LEU A 302 4.90 18.91 -1.69
C LEU A 302 5.87 18.61 -2.83
N SER A 303 6.85 19.49 -3.06
CA SER A 303 7.95 19.36 -4.02
C SER A 303 9.16 18.57 -3.51
N SER A 304 9.14 18.14 -2.24
CA SER A 304 10.28 17.45 -1.63
C SER A 304 10.31 15.98 -2.04
N PRO A 305 11.49 15.38 -2.30
CA PRO A 305 11.63 13.92 -2.42
C PRO A 305 11.07 13.18 -1.20
N ARG A 306 11.16 13.76 0.00
CA ARG A 306 10.56 13.19 1.23
C ARG A 306 9.03 13.15 1.17
N PHE A 307 8.42 13.98 0.33
CA PHE A 307 6.98 13.95 0.06
C PHE A 307 6.62 12.86 -0.96
N PHE A 308 7.32 12.84 -2.09
CA PHE A 308 7.02 11.93 -3.20
C PHE A 308 7.36 10.48 -2.93
N TYR A 309 8.35 10.24 -2.09
CA TYR A 309 8.86 8.90 -1.84
C TYR A 309 8.50 8.41 -0.44
N ARG A 310 8.14 7.14 -0.40
CA ARG A 310 8.11 6.31 0.80
C ARG A 310 9.41 5.54 0.83
N VAL A 311 10.27 5.90 1.77
CA VAL A 311 11.57 5.26 1.96
C VAL A 311 11.40 4.23 3.07
N VAL A 312 11.86 3.02 2.80
CA VAL A 312 12.12 2.03 3.84
C VAL A 312 13.62 2.10 4.09
N SER A 313 14.01 2.84 5.13
CA SER A 313 15.39 3.08 5.50
C SER A 313 15.97 1.90 6.28
N GLY A 314 15.10 1.10 6.92
CA GLY A 314 15.51 -0.05 7.70
C GLY A 314 16.19 0.29 9.01
N HIS A 315 16.26 1.58 9.37
CA HIS A 315 16.81 2.03 10.64
C HIS A 315 15.80 1.76 11.75
N ALA A 316 16.26 1.24 12.88
CA ALA A 316 15.40 0.88 14.01
C ALA A 316 14.49 2.03 14.46
N ASP A 317 14.97 3.26 14.38
CA ASP A 317 14.24 4.48 14.77
C ASP A 317 13.08 4.84 13.80
N ASP A 318 13.13 4.36 12.55
CA ASP A 318 12.13 4.66 11.51
C ASP A 318 11.10 3.54 11.32
N VAL A 319 11.37 2.31 11.78
CA VAL A 319 10.55 1.11 11.52
C VAL A 319 9.07 1.33 11.86
N GLN A 320 8.77 2.07 12.92
CA GLN A 320 7.39 2.30 13.36
C GLN A 320 6.63 3.22 12.39
N TYR A 321 7.29 4.26 11.90
CA TYR A 321 6.75 5.14 10.87
C TYR A 321 6.62 4.43 9.53
N GLU A 322 7.56 3.53 9.21
CA GLU A 322 7.46 2.67 8.04
C GLU A 322 6.25 1.74 8.11
N ILE A 323 5.98 1.12 9.28
CA ILE A 323 4.78 0.30 9.50
C ILE A 323 3.52 1.15 9.31
N ALA A 324 3.43 2.33 9.94
CA ALA A 324 2.31 3.26 9.78
C ALA A 324 2.09 3.64 8.31
N SER A 325 3.14 4.04 7.61
CA SER A 325 3.12 4.37 6.18
C SER A 325 2.69 3.18 5.33
N ASN A 326 3.17 1.97 5.64
CA ASN A 326 2.79 0.76 4.91
C ASN A 326 1.31 0.42 5.11
N LEU A 327 0.79 0.49 6.33
CA LEU A 327 -0.62 0.27 6.62
C LEU A 327 -1.51 1.30 5.91
N SER A 328 -1.17 2.59 6.02
CA SER A 328 -1.99 3.68 5.46
C SER A 328 -2.07 3.62 3.94
N TYR A 329 -0.96 3.34 3.26
CA TYR A 329 -0.99 3.24 1.80
C TYR A 329 -1.55 1.94 1.28
N THR A 330 -1.53 0.88 2.09
CA THR A 330 -2.16 -0.40 1.74
C THR A 330 -3.69 -0.29 1.86
N LEU A 331 -4.20 0.19 3.00
CA LEU A 331 -5.64 0.20 3.28
C LEU A 331 -6.34 1.46 2.77
N TRP A 332 -5.68 2.63 2.85
CA TRP A 332 -6.30 3.91 2.53
C TRP A 332 -5.69 4.60 1.32
N GLY A 333 -4.68 4.01 0.67
CA GLY A 333 -3.99 4.61 -0.47
C GLY A 333 -3.53 6.05 -0.22
N SER A 334 -3.20 6.42 1.02
CA SER A 334 -2.98 7.81 1.46
C SER A 334 -2.04 7.86 2.68
N CYS A 335 -1.69 9.07 3.14
CA CYS A 335 -0.90 9.27 4.35
C CYS A 335 -1.59 8.77 5.64
N PRO A 336 -0.82 8.39 6.68
CA PRO A 336 -1.33 8.11 8.02
C PRO A 336 -2.13 9.28 8.60
N ASP A 337 -3.11 8.97 9.45
CA ASP A 337 -3.76 9.95 10.31
C ASP A 337 -2.92 10.21 11.59
N ASP A 338 -3.35 11.19 12.38
CA ASP A 338 -2.63 11.62 13.58
C ASP A 338 -2.57 10.51 14.63
N GLU A 339 -3.63 9.68 14.75
CA GLU A 339 -3.65 8.53 15.65
C GLU A 339 -2.61 7.47 15.24
N LEU A 340 -2.52 7.13 13.95
CA LEU A 340 -1.55 6.17 13.45
C LEU A 340 -0.11 6.67 13.59
N LEU A 341 0.14 7.98 13.40
CA LEU A 341 1.45 8.57 13.64
C LEU A 341 1.81 8.59 15.13
N ALA A 342 0.86 8.88 16.02
CA ALA A 342 1.10 8.84 17.46
C ALA A 342 1.46 7.42 17.94
N LEU A 343 0.79 6.40 17.40
CA LEU A 343 1.15 4.99 17.68
C LEU A 343 2.54 4.62 17.16
N ALA A 344 2.93 5.18 16.01
CA ALA A 344 4.27 5.01 15.45
C ALA A 344 5.33 5.70 16.32
N GLU A 345 5.09 6.94 16.73
CA GLU A 345 5.96 7.71 17.61
C GLU A 345 6.16 7.01 18.96
N ALA A 346 5.08 6.45 19.52
CA ALA A 346 5.12 5.67 20.76
C ALA A 346 5.76 4.28 20.62
N GLY A 347 6.16 3.87 19.42
CA GLY A 347 6.73 2.55 19.14
C GLY A 347 5.79 1.37 19.38
N SER A 348 4.49 1.61 19.35
CA SER A 348 3.47 0.64 19.76
C SER A 348 2.97 -0.24 18.60
N LEU A 349 3.27 0.10 17.34
CA LEU A 349 2.78 -0.64 16.17
C LEU A 349 3.43 -2.02 15.99
N SER A 350 4.53 -2.30 16.70
CA SER A 350 5.10 -3.65 16.77
C SER A 350 4.37 -4.59 17.73
N ASP A 351 3.52 -4.09 18.63
CA ASP A 351 2.67 -4.94 19.46
C ASP A 351 1.50 -5.48 18.61
N THR A 352 1.40 -6.80 18.49
CA THR A 352 0.38 -7.46 17.66
C THR A 352 -1.05 -7.10 18.04
N ARG A 353 -1.33 -6.86 19.33
CA ARG A 353 -2.66 -6.46 19.80
C ARG A 353 -2.99 -5.04 19.32
N VAL A 354 -2.06 -4.11 19.47
CA VAL A 354 -2.21 -2.72 19.01
C VAL A 354 -2.35 -2.68 17.49
N LEU A 355 -1.51 -3.46 16.78
CA LEU A 355 -1.56 -3.58 15.33
C LEU A 355 -2.93 -4.09 14.84
N ASN A 356 -3.46 -5.16 15.43
CA ASN A 356 -4.76 -5.71 15.06
C ASN A 356 -5.92 -4.74 15.34
N GLN A 357 -5.88 -4.03 16.47
CA GLN A 357 -6.86 -2.99 16.80
C GLN A 357 -6.81 -1.84 15.78
N THR A 358 -5.60 -1.41 15.42
CA THR A 358 -5.36 -0.36 14.43
C THR A 358 -5.87 -0.77 13.05
N ILE A 359 -5.57 -1.99 12.59
CA ILE A 359 -6.08 -2.54 11.33
C ILE A 359 -7.61 -2.57 11.34
N SER A 360 -8.22 -3.04 12.43
CA SER A 360 -9.68 -3.10 12.55
C SER A 360 -10.33 -1.71 12.46
N ARG A 361 -9.75 -0.71 13.13
CA ARG A 361 -10.16 0.70 13.03
C ARG A 361 -10.06 1.20 11.59
N MET A 362 -8.93 0.95 10.94
CA MET A 362 -8.69 1.42 9.57
C MET A 362 -9.59 0.74 8.53
N MET A 363 -9.94 -0.53 8.73
CA MET A 363 -10.89 -1.24 7.88
C MET A 363 -12.33 -0.73 8.02
N ALA A 364 -12.70 -0.21 9.19
CA ALA A 364 -14.01 0.41 9.42
C ALA A 364 -14.08 1.87 8.94
N ASP A 365 -12.95 2.50 8.62
CA ASP A 365 -12.92 3.88 8.16
C ASP A 365 -13.39 4.01 6.70
N PRO A 366 -14.17 5.05 6.35
CA PRO A 366 -14.61 5.33 4.98
C PRO A 366 -13.51 5.29 3.91
N LYS A 367 -12.26 5.61 4.28
CA LYS A 367 -11.11 5.59 3.37
C LYS A 367 -10.78 4.19 2.83
N ILE A 368 -11.30 3.13 3.44
CA ILE A 368 -11.14 1.75 2.95
C ILE A 368 -11.67 1.57 1.52
N GLU A 369 -12.60 2.42 1.09
CA GLU A 369 -13.08 2.47 -0.31
C GLU A 369 -11.92 2.57 -1.30
N ARG A 370 -10.82 3.25 -0.94
CA ARG A 370 -9.65 3.42 -1.82
C ARG A 370 -8.89 2.12 -2.08
N PHE A 371 -8.88 1.20 -1.11
CA PHE A 371 -8.37 -0.14 -1.34
C PHE A 371 -9.24 -0.88 -2.37
N LEU A 372 -10.57 -0.78 -2.22
CA LEU A 372 -11.55 -1.39 -3.12
C LEU A 372 -11.57 -0.74 -4.52
N ASP A 373 -11.18 0.53 -4.63
CA ASP A 373 -11.07 1.23 -5.92
C ASP A 373 -9.77 0.89 -6.68
N SER A 374 -8.72 0.48 -5.96
CA SER A 374 -7.39 0.30 -6.53
C SER A 374 -7.01 -1.17 -6.70
N PHE A 375 -7.10 -1.97 -5.64
CA PHE A 375 -6.62 -3.33 -5.63
C PHE A 375 -7.32 -4.25 -6.66
N PRO A 376 -8.66 -4.41 -6.65
CA PRO A 376 -9.32 -5.34 -7.56
C PRO A 376 -9.23 -4.92 -9.03
N VAL A 377 -9.27 -3.61 -9.30
CA VAL A 377 -9.08 -3.06 -10.64
C VAL A 377 -7.74 -3.51 -11.23
N GLN A 378 -6.66 -3.37 -10.44
CA GLN A 378 -5.32 -3.72 -10.89
C GLN A 378 -5.11 -5.23 -10.94
N TRP A 379 -5.58 -5.96 -9.94
CA TRP A 379 -5.46 -7.41 -9.86
C TRP A 379 -6.11 -8.12 -11.06
N MET A 380 -7.31 -7.68 -11.45
CA MET A 380 -8.07 -8.25 -12.57
C MET A 380 -7.82 -7.52 -13.91
N GLN A 381 -7.00 -6.46 -13.92
CA GLN A 381 -6.70 -5.62 -15.08
C GLN A 381 -7.94 -5.04 -15.77
N LEU A 382 -8.95 -4.64 -14.99
CA LEU A 382 -10.27 -4.27 -15.52
C LEU A 382 -10.25 -3.04 -16.42
N GLU A 383 -9.26 -2.15 -16.32
CA GLU A 383 -9.18 -1.01 -17.25
C GLU A 383 -8.89 -1.42 -18.70
N ASN A 384 -8.31 -2.60 -18.92
CA ASN A 384 -8.08 -3.11 -20.28
C ASN A 384 -9.41 -3.40 -20.97
N LEU A 385 -10.44 -3.80 -20.21
CA LEU A 385 -11.78 -4.08 -20.74
C LEU A 385 -12.44 -2.84 -21.37
N LEU A 386 -12.07 -1.63 -20.92
CA LEU A 386 -12.58 -0.39 -21.52
C LEU A 386 -12.06 -0.16 -22.95
N ALA A 387 -10.95 -0.79 -23.33
CA ALA A 387 -10.35 -0.69 -24.66
C ALA A 387 -10.65 -1.90 -25.56
N VAL A 388 -11.27 -2.96 -25.03
CA VAL A 388 -11.58 -4.18 -25.80
C VAL A 388 -12.86 -3.98 -26.61
N THR A 389 -12.78 -4.32 -27.91
CA THR A 389 -13.92 -4.39 -28.82
C THR A 389 -14.08 -5.85 -29.29
N PRO A 390 -14.98 -6.64 -28.67
CA PRO A 390 -15.25 -8.01 -29.09
C PRO A 390 -15.75 -8.07 -30.54
N ASP A 391 -15.34 -9.11 -31.27
CA ASP A 391 -15.83 -9.36 -32.63
C ASP A 391 -17.34 -9.68 -32.59
N PRO A 392 -18.20 -8.84 -33.20
CA PRO A 392 -19.64 -9.08 -33.24
C PRO A 392 -20.05 -10.37 -33.95
N ALA A 393 -19.20 -10.91 -34.84
CA ALA A 393 -19.44 -12.17 -35.53
C ALA A 393 -19.31 -13.39 -34.59
N VAL A 394 -18.44 -13.29 -33.58
CA VAL A 394 -18.22 -14.35 -32.57
C VAL A 394 -19.18 -14.17 -31.39
N ASN A 395 -19.36 -12.93 -30.92
CA ASN A 395 -20.17 -12.61 -29.75
C ASN A 395 -21.39 -11.78 -30.15
N ARG A 396 -22.35 -12.40 -30.84
CA ARG A 396 -23.54 -11.73 -31.40
C ARG A 396 -24.43 -10.98 -30.40
N TYR A 397 -24.36 -11.33 -29.12
CA TYR A 397 -25.12 -10.68 -28.05
C TYR A 397 -24.35 -9.52 -27.40
N PHE A 398 -23.09 -9.34 -27.79
CA PHE A 398 -22.30 -8.19 -27.38
C PHE A 398 -22.72 -6.98 -28.21
N SER A 399 -23.55 -6.11 -27.63
CA SER A 399 -23.97 -4.86 -28.26
C SER A 399 -23.16 -3.70 -27.67
N ILE A 400 -22.39 -3.02 -28.52
CA ILE A 400 -21.76 -1.75 -28.15
C ILE A 400 -22.79 -0.67 -28.44
N ASP A 401 -23.63 -0.35 -27.47
CA ASP A 401 -24.30 0.94 -27.49
C ASP A 401 -23.21 2.01 -27.27
N SER A 402 -23.07 2.94 -28.21
CA SER A 402 -22.15 4.07 -28.10
C SER A 402 -22.36 4.92 -26.85
N GLN A 403 -23.57 4.90 -26.27
CA GLN A 403 -23.89 5.58 -25.01
C GLN A 403 -23.77 4.67 -23.78
N ASN A 404 -23.90 3.34 -23.95
CA ASN A 404 -23.87 2.35 -22.86
C ASN A 404 -23.08 1.11 -23.30
N PRO A 405 -21.75 1.19 -23.42
CA PRO A 405 -20.96 0.08 -23.91
C PRO A 405 -21.10 -1.12 -22.96
N ALA A 406 -21.39 -2.31 -23.51
CA ALA A 406 -21.53 -3.55 -22.72
C ALA A 406 -20.29 -3.87 -21.85
N THR A 407 -19.12 -3.30 -22.18
CA THR A 407 -17.90 -3.37 -21.36
C THR A 407 -18.07 -2.75 -19.97
N LEU A 408 -19.01 -1.83 -19.77
CA LEU A 408 -19.21 -1.18 -18.48
C LEU A 408 -19.71 -2.15 -17.40
N GLN A 409 -20.68 -2.99 -17.75
CA GLN A 409 -21.19 -4.02 -16.84
C GLN A 409 -20.08 -5.03 -16.50
N MET A 410 -19.25 -5.39 -17.47
CA MET A 410 -18.10 -6.28 -17.28
C MET A 410 -17.02 -5.70 -16.36
N VAL A 411 -16.99 -4.38 -16.15
CA VAL A 411 -16.10 -3.72 -15.18
C VAL A 411 -16.77 -3.62 -13.81
N ILE A 412 -18.04 -3.21 -13.76
CA ILE A 412 -18.75 -2.94 -12.51
C ILE A 412 -19.09 -4.23 -11.76
N GLU A 413 -19.55 -5.27 -12.44
CA GLU A 413 -19.99 -6.52 -11.81
C GLU A 413 -18.87 -7.22 -11.00
N PRO A 414 -17.64 -7.41 -11.52
CA PRO A 414 -16.55 -7.97 -10.73
C PRO A 414 -16.17 -7.11 -9.52
N LEU A 415 -16.29 -5.78 -9.63
CA LEU A 415 -16.01 -4.86 -8.53
C LEU A 415 -17.08 -4.95 -7.44
N LEU A 416 -18.35 -5.09 -7.80
CA LEU A 416 -19.45 -5.33 -6.85
C LEU A 416 -19.32 -6.70 -6.16
N LEU A 417 -18.93 -7.74 -6.91
CA LEU A 417 -18.61 -9.04 -6.32
C LEU A 417 -17.47 -8.91 -5.31
N PHE A 418 -16.43 -8.13 -5.64
CA PHE A 418 -15.33 -7.86 -4.72
C PHE A 418 -15.77 -7.13 -3.46
N ASP A 419 -16.59 -6.09 -3.58
CA ASP A 419 -17.18 -5.40 -2.43
C ASP A 419 -17.98 -6.36 -1.55
N THR A 420 -18.74 -7.28 -2.16
CA THR A 420 -19.55 -8.28 -1.45
C THR A 420 -18.67 -9.24 -0.66
N VAL A 421 -17.67 -9.86 -1.31
CA VAL A 421 -16.75 -10.78 -0.64
C VAL A 421 -15.97 -10.08 0.48
N PHE A 422 -15.57 -8.83 0.25
CA PHE A 422 -14.85 -8.03 1.24
C PHE A 422 -15.71 -7.67 2.45
N LEU A 423 -16.88 -7.07 2.25
CA LEU A 423 -17.75 -6.61 3.34
C LEU A 423 -18.32 -7.77 4.15
N GLU A 424 -18.78 -8.83 3.46
CA GLU A 424 -19.39 -9.98 4.12
C GLU A 424 -18.36 -10.99 4.65
N ASN A 425 -17.07 -10.66 4.53
CA ASN A 425 -15.95 -11.49 4.94
C ASN A 425 -16.07 -12.94 4.40
N ARG A 426 -16.41 -13.06 3.11
CA ARG A 426 -16.61 -14.35 2.45
C ARG A 426 -15.27 -14.98 2.08
N PRO A 427 -15.20 -16.31 1.90
CA PRO A 427 -13.97 -16.98 1.49
C PRO A 427 -13.48 -16.48 0.13
N VAL A 428 -12.18 -16.22 0.01
CA VAL A 428 -11.54 -15.79 -1.26
C VAL A 428 -11.80 -16.77 -2.41
N GLY A 429 -12.03 -18.06 -2.12
CA GLY A 429 -12.39 -19.06 -3.13
C GLY A 429 -13.67 -18.75 -3.91
N GLU A 430 -14.57 -17.93 -3.35
CA GLU A 430 -15.78 -17.49 -4.05
C GLU A 430 -15.49 -16.50 -5.19
N PHE A 431 -14.29 -15.90 -5.27
CA PHE A 431 -13.89 -15.19 -6.48
C PHE A 431 -13.67 -16.10 -7.69
N LEU A 432 -13.34 -17.37 -7.45
CA LEU A 432 -12.98 -18.34 -8.48
C LEU A 432 -14.17 -19.23 -8.89
N ALA A 433 -15.18 -19.32 -8.03
CA ALA A 433 -16.43 -20.03 -8.27
C ALA A 433 -17.60 -19.27 -7.62
N PRO A 434 -17.95 -18.07 -8.15
CA PRO A 434 -18.94 -17.17 -7.56
C PRO A 434 -20.37 -17.69 -7.57
#